data_AF-A0A9Q0UPE0-F1
#
_entry.id   AF-A0A9Q0UPE0-F1
#
_cell.length_a   1.000
_cell.length_b   1.000
_cell.length_c   1.000
_cell.angle_alpha   90.00
_cell.angle_beta   90.00
_cell.angle_gamma   90.00
#
_symmetry.space_group_name_H-M   'P 1'
#
loop_
_entity.id
_entity.type
_entity.pdbx_description
1 polymer ?
#
loop_
_entity_poly.entity_id
_entity_poly.type
_entity_poly.pdbx_seq_one_letter_code
_entity_poly.pdbx_strand_id
1 'polypeptide(L)'
;MVGKLVVQVSTFPPMLSSLPLINVSRGSSHFLPCLPARQQKKLLGVRAMSADTGHSQPQPSSSEKMNPIAAVLEVPRSIWRQTLKPLGDFGFGRRSIWEGGVGLFLVSGAVLVALSLAWLRGFQLRSKFRKYLAVVEFSQASGICTGTRVRIRGVAVGEVIRVNPSLKSIEAVVEVEDDKIFIPRNSLIEVNQSGLLMETMIDITPRDPIPKPSVGPLDAECYKEGLIVCDRQKITGLQGVSLDALVGIFTRIGREVEEIGVANSYALAERVAAVIEEAKPLLTKIKAMAEDVQPLLSEVRDSGLLKEAENLTRSLTLATDDLR
;
A
#
# COMPACT_ATOMS: atom_id res chain seq x y z
N MET A 1 49.29 5.92 -40.71
CA MET A 1 48.55 7.12 -41.16
C MET A 1 47.14 7.03 -40.58
N VAL A 2 46.90 7.28 -39.29
CA VAL A 2 46.65 8.58 -38.65
C VAL A 2 46.03 9.60 -39.62
N GLY A 3 44.69 9.65 -39.64
CA GLY A 3 43.90 10.70 -40.26
C GLY A 3 43.16 11.49 -39.19
N LYS A 4 43.76 12.61 -38.76
CA LYS A 4 43.06 13.72 -38.09
C LYS A 4 42.49 14.62 -39.17
N LEU A 5 41.25 15.09 -39.00
CA LEU A 5 40.81 16.34 -39.61
C LEU A 5 39.95 17.14 -38.63
N VAL A 6 40.22 18.44 -38.66
CA VAL A 6 39.89 19.51 -37.72
C VAL A 6 38.55 20.14 -38.07
N VAL A 7 37.74 20.56 -37.09
CA VAL A 7 36.85 21.73 -37.24
C VAL A 7 36.87 22.58 -35.96
N GLN A 8 36.89 23.89 -36.20
CA GLN A 8 37.26 25.02 -35.36
C GLN A 8 36.29 25.43 -34.25
N VAL A 9 36.93 26.14 -33.31
CA VAL A 9 36.49 27.03 -32.22
C VAL A 9 35.47 28.11 -32.64
N SER A 10 34.53 28.44 -31.75
CA SER A 10 34.07 29.81 -31.53
C SER A 10 33.58 29.99 -30.09
N THR A 11 33.91 31.12 -29.48
CA THR A 11 33.86 31.39 -28.04
C THR A 11 33.09 32.70 -27.75
N PHE A 12 32.26 32.68 -26.69
CA PHE A 12 31.69 33.80 -25.90
C PHE A 12 30.59 34.71 -26.55
N PRO A 13 29.71 35.40 -25.78
CA PRO A 13 29.82 35.82 -24.36
C PRO A 13 28.55 35.63 -23.45
N PRO A 14 28.64 35.95 -22.13
CA PRO A 14 27.51 35.96 -21.21
C PRO A 14 26.90 37.37 -21.05
N MET A 15 25.58 37.46 -20.88
CA MET A 15 24.89 38.71 -20.53
C MET A 15 23.71 38.45 -19.57
N LEU A 16 23.58 39.40 -18.64
CA LEU A 16 22.77 39.46 -17.43
C LEU A 16 21.29 39.75 -17.69
N SER A 17 20.44 39.42 -16.69
CA SER A 17 19.26 40.15 -16.13
C SER A 17 18.34 39.13 -15.42
N SER A 18 17.66 39.33 -14.28
CA SER A 18 17.53 40.38 -13.26
C SER A 18 16.50 39.88 -12.21
N LEU A 19 16.88 39.81 -10.91
CA LEU A 19 16.17 40.06 -9.61
C LEU A 19 14.66 39.78 -9.39
N PRO A 20 14.12 39.70 -8.13
CA PRO A 20 14.77 40.00 -6.84
C PRO A 20 14.62 38.98 -5.69
N LEU A 21 15.58 39.06 -4.76
CA LEU A 21 15.50 38.56 -3.39
C LEU A 21 14.56 39.42 -2.53
N ILE A 22 13.76 38.76 -1.67
CA ILE A 22 13.03 39.41 -0.59
C ILE A 22 13.99 39.61 0.60
N ASN A 23 14.23 40.88 0.89
CA ASN A 23 15.01 41.39 2.01
C ASN A 23 14.01 41.73 3.13
N VAL A 24 14.09 41.06 4.29
CA VAL A 24 13.26 41.43 5.46
C VAL A 24 14.06 42.39 6.34
N SER A 25 13.53 43.60 6.40
CA SER A 25 14.04 44.76 7.11
C SER A 25 14.00 44.61 8.64
N ARG A 26 15.05 45.14 9.26
CA ARG A 26 15.18 45.44 10.68
C ARG A 26 14.39 46.72 10.95
N GLY A 27 13.31 46.64 11.74
CA GLY A 27 12.47 47.78 12.12
C GLY A 27 12.05 47.70 13.57
N SER A 28 12.49 48.67 14.37
CA SER A 28 12.15 48.86 15.78
C SER A 28 10.78 49.51 15.93
N SER A 29 10.00 49.11 16.93
CA SER A 29 9.15 50.04 17.71
C SER A 29 8.42 49.31 18.84
N HIS A 30 8.64 49.82 20.06
CA HIS A 30 7.78 49.72 21.24
C HIS A 30 6.30 49.77 20.89
N PHE A 31 5.46 48.91 21.48
CA PHE A 31 4.09 49.26 21.90
C PHE A 31 3.57 48.20 22.90
N LEU A 32 3.38 48.64 24.15
CA LEU A 32 2.61 47.96 25.19
C LEU A 32 1.11 48.22 24.98
N PRO A 33 0.22 47.29 25.35
CA PRO A 33 -1.13 47.63 25.74
C PRO A 33 -1.23 47.67 27.28
N CYS A 34 -1.58 48.86 27.79
CA CYS A 34 -2.11 49.06 29.14
C CYS A 34 -3.53 48.50 29.28
N LEU A 35 -3.91 48.23 30.55
CA LEU A 35 -5.22 48.37 31.24
C LEU A 35 -5.59 47.14 32.09
N PRO A 36 -6.38 47.26 33.18
CA PRO A 36 -6.45 48.32 34.19
C PRO A 36 -6.33 47.77 35.65
N ALA A 37 -6.34 48.69 36.63
CA ALA A 37 -6.23 48.44 38.07
C ALA A 37 -7.59 48.25 38.77
N ARG A 38 -7.65 47.33 39.76
CA ARG A 38 -8.54 47.22 40.97
C ARG A 38 -8.71 45.73 41.33
N GLN A 39 -8.85 45.26 42.57
CA GLN A 39 -9.19 45.85 43.87
C GLN A 39 -8.77 44.84 44.96
N GLN A 40 -8.20 45.31 46.08
CA GLN A 40 -7.99 44.48 47.26
C GLN A 40 -9.33 44.10 47.89
N LYS A 41 -9.56 42.79 48.10
CA LYS A 41 -10.59 42.31 49.04
C LYS A 41 -9.90 41.84 50.32
N LYS A 42 -10.04 42.66 51.37
CA LYS A 42 -9.99 42.24 52.77
C LYS A 42 -11.09 41.20 53.01
N LEU A 43 -10.77 40.12 53.69
CA LEU A 43 -11.75 39.29 54.39
C LEU A 43 -11.24 39.07 55.81
N LEU A 44 -12.00 39.64 56.74
CA LEU A 44 -11.88 39.51 58.19
C LEU A 44 -12.63 38.24 58.65
N GLY A 45 -12.19 37.71 59.80
CA GLY A 45 -12.98 36.83 60.67
C GLY A 45 -12.49 35.38 60.68
N VAL A 46 -12.34 34.69 61.80
CA VAL A 46 -12.85 34.90 63.17
C VAL A 46 -11.91 34.18 64.14
N ARG A 47 -11.59 34.83 65.27
CA ARG A 47 -10.92 34.21 66.43
C ARG A 47 -12.00 33.84 67.43
N ALA A 48 -12.22 32.56 67.68
CA ALA A 48 -13.03 32.10 68.80
C ALA A 48 -12.10 31.74 69.97
N MET A 49 -12.36 32.33 71.13
CA MET A 49 -11.86 31.88 72.42
C MET A 49 -12.98 31.17 73.13
N SER A 50 -12.70 30.05 73.79
CA SER A 50 -13.52 29.54 74.89
C SER A 50 -12.61 28.93 75.95
N ALA A 51 -13.04 29.15 77.19
CA ALA A 51 -12.32 28.95 78.43
C ALA A 51 -12.35 27.49 78.93
N ASP A 52 -11.43 27.27 79.86
CA ASP A 52 -11.04 26.06 80.57
C ASP A 52 -12.10 25.53 81.57
N THR A 53 -12.19 24.20 81.75
CA THR A 53 -12.30 23.49 83.05
C THR A 53 -12.69 22.00 82.88
N GLY A 54 -11.97 21.12 83.59
CA GLY A 54 -12.52 19.84 84.09
C GLY A 54 -11.81 18.54 83.67
N HIS A 55 -11.05 17.94 84.60
CA HIS A 55 -10.47 16.59 84.54
C HIS A 55 -11.52 15.45 84.56
N SER A 56 -11.26 14.34 83.84
CA SER A 56 -11.35 12.93 84.30
C SER A 56 -11.04 11.93 83.15
N GLN A 57 -10.24 10.88 83.42
CA GLN A 57 -9.89 9.69 82.59
C GLN A 57 -11.05 8.66 82.51
N PRO A 58 -10.99 7.51 81.76
CA PRO A 58 -10.02 7.01 80.74
C PRO A 58 -10.64 6.42 79.42
N GLN A 59 -9.77 6.13 78.42
CA GLN A 59 -9.78 5.25 77.19
C GLN A 59 -11.00 4.34 76.82
N PRO A 60 -11.09 3.70 75.60
CA PRO A 60 -10.34 3.82 74.32
C PRO A 60 -11.25 3.82 73.03
N SER A 61 -10.67 3.99 71.82
CA SER A 61 -10.92 3.16 70.60
C SER A 61 -10.88 3.89 69.23
N SER A 62 -10.23 3.19 68.29
CA SER A 62 -10.48 3.04 66.84
C SER A 62 -10.36 4.21 65.86
N SER A 63 -9.23 4.18 65.14
CA SER A 63 -9.06 4.24 63.68
C SER A 63 -9.71 5.40 62.90
N GLU A 64 -8.94 6.46 62.68
CA GLU A 64 -9.16 7.38 61.57
C GLU A 64 -8.52 6.85 60.28
N LYS A 65 -9.33 6.88 59.21
CA LYS A 65 -8.92 6.69 57.82
C LYS A 65 -7.99 7.85 57.40
N MET A 66 -6.72 7.56 57.11
CA MET A 66 -5.82 8.52 56.48
C MET A 66 -6.00 8.50 54.94
N ASN A 67 -6.32 9.66 54.37
CA ASN A 67 -6.29 9.89 52.94
C ASN A 67 -4.83 9.86 52.45
N PRO A 68 -4.46 9.02 51.46
CA PRO A 68 -3.07 8.82 51.04
C PRO A 68 -2.45 10.05 50.37
N ILE A 69 -3.28 11.01 49.95
CA ILE A 69 -2.84 12.26 49.31
C ILE A 69 -2.44 13.33 50.36
N ALA A 70 -3.00 13.26 51.58
CA ALA A 70 -2.62 14.18 52.66
C ALA A 70 -1.24 13.84 53.26
N ALA A 71 -0.89 12.55 53.30
CA ALA A 71 0.42 12.08 53.75
C ALA A 71 1.58 12.48 52.80
N VAL A 72 1.29 12.75 51.53
CA VAL A 72 2.28 13.22 50.55
C VAL A 72 2.42 14.75 50.55
N LEU A 73 1.40 15.49 51.00
CA LEU A 73 1.41 16.96 51.09
C LEU A 73 1.96 17.51 52.42
N GLU A 74 2.12 16.67 53.45
CA GLU A 74 2.78 17.00 54.72
C GLU A 74 4.27 16.59 54.69
N VAL A 75 5.02 17.03 53.67
CA VAL A 75 6.50 17.04 53.77
C VAL A 75 6.86 18.09 54.83
N PRO A 76 7.50 17.72 55.96
CA PRO A 76 7.50 18.58 57.12
C PRO A 76 8.48 19.74 56.90
N ARG A 77 7.99 20.96 57.12
CA ARG A 77 8.79 22.21 57.13
C ARG A 77 10.03 22.14 58.04
N SER A 78 10.10 21.19 58.97
CA SER A 78 11.27 20.93 59.82
C SER A 78 12.44 20.33 59.05
N ILE A 79 12.19 19.37 58.15
CA ILE A 79 13.23 18.74 57.31
C ILE A 79 13.82 19.78 56.35
N TRP A 80 12.97 20.58 55.69
CA TRP A 80 13.41 21.68 54.82
C TRP A 80 14.27 22.72 55.56
N ARG A 81 13.99 22.97 56.84
CA ARG A 81 14.76 23.93 57.66
C ARG A 81 16.09 23.36 58.14
N GLN A 82 16.18 22.04 58.31
CA GLN A 82 17.40 21.32 58.67
C GLN A 82 18.34 21.12 57.47
N THR A 83 17.79 20.85 56.28
CA THR A 83 18.58 20.69 55.06
C THR A 83 19.01 22.01 54.42
N LEU A 84 18.25 23.10 54.58
CA LEU A 84 18.65 24.43 54.09
C LEU A 84 19.56 25.22 55.05
N LYS A 85 19.63 24.87 56.34
CA LYS A 85 20.49 25.54 57.32
C LYS A 85 21.99 25.53 56.93
N PRO A 86 22.60 24.40 56.50
CA PRO A 86 24.00 24.40 56.08
C PRO A 86 24.25 25.07 54.71
N LEU A 87 23.20 25.32 53.92
CA LEU A 87 23.29 26.02 52.64
C LEU A 87 23.28 27.56 52.81
N GLY A 88 22.75 28.05 53.94
CA GLY A 88 22.76 29.47 54.29
C GLY A 88 24.15 30.01 54.65
N ASP A 89 25.05 29.16 55.13
CA ASP A 89 26.44 29.53 55.49
C ASP A 89 27.31 29.83 54.26
N PHE A 90 26.83 29.51 53.06
CA PHE A 90 27.47 29.86 51.78
C PHE A 90 27.02 31.23 51.22
N GLY A 91 26.35 32.09 52.01
CA GLY A 91 26.03 33.47 51.62
C GLY A 91 24.84 33.62 50.67
N PHE A 92 24.03 32.57 50.48
CA PHE A 92 22.86 32.59 49.61
C PHE A 92 21.60 33.02 50.38
N GLY A 93 21.11 34.23 50.11
CA GLY A 93 19.89 34.78 50.72
C GLY A 93 18.61 34.04 50.30
N ARG A 94 17.49 34.23 51.05
CA ARG A 94 16.20 33.56 50.74
C ARG A 94 15.69 33.79 49.31
N ARG A 95 16.05 34.90 48.67
CA ARG A 95 15.70 35.21 47.26
C ARG A 95 16.57 34.41 46.26
N SER A 96 17.86 34.22 46.56
CA SER A 96 18.77 33.48 45.68
C SER A 96 18.49 31.97 45.65
N ILE A 97 17.91 31.42 46.72
CA ILE A 97 17.44 30.02 46.73
C ILE A 97 16.29 29.81 45.75
N TRP A 98 15.39 30.80 45.60
CA TRP A 98 14.27 30.71 44.66
C TRP A 98 14.75 30.89 43.21
N GLU A 99 15.67 31.83 42.97
CA GLU A 99 16.29 32.05 41.66
C GLU A 99 17.13 30.83 41.20
N GLY A 100 17.90 30.22 42.10
CA GLY A 100 18.63 28.97 41.81
C GLY A 100 17.72 27.77 41.59
N GLY A 101 16.58 27.71 42.28
CA GLY A 101 15.56 26.68 42.08
C GLY A 101 14.93 26.71 40.70
N VAL A 102 14.64 27.90 40.16
CA VAL A 102 14.12 28.07 38.79
C VAL A 102 15.18 27.65 37.76
N GLY A 103 16.45 28.03 37.97
CA GLY A 103 17.56 27.60 37.12
C GLY A 103 17.72 26.07 37.08
N LEU A 104 17.70 25.42 38.25
CA LEU A 104 17.78 23.97 38.34
C LEU A 104 16.57 23.28 37.70
N PHE A 105 15.36 23.86 37.84
CA PHE A 105 14.15 23.34 37.20
C PHE A 105 14.25 23.40 35.67
N LEU A 106 14.74 24.52 35.11
CA LEU A 106 14.93 24.65 33.67
C LEU A 106 16.00 23.69 33.13
N VAL A 107 17.13 23.55 33.84
CA VAL A 107 18.19 22.60 33.45
C VAL A 107 17.70 21.16 33.54
N SER A 108 17.03 20.80 34.63
CA SER A 108 16.44 19.46 34.82
C SER A 108 15.40 19.14 33.75
N GLY A 109 14.49 20.09 33.47
CA GLY A 109 13.50 19.95 32.41
C GLY A 109 14.13 19.76 31.03
N ALA A 110 15.18 20.54 30.71
CA ALA A 110 15.91 20.39 29.46
C ALA A 110 16.59 19.01 29.32
N VAL A 111 17.20 18.50 30.40
CA VAL A 111 17.82 17.16 30.43
C VAL A 111 16.77 16.07 30.22
N LEU A 112 15.61 16.17 30.89
CA LEU A 112 14.54 15.19 30.79
C LEU A 112 13.93 15.14 29.38
N VAL A 113 13.79 16.31 28.73
CA VAL A 113 13.38 16.42 27.33
C VAL A 113 14.44 15.86 26.38
N ALA A 114 15.72 16.12 26.61
CA ALA A 114 16.79 15.56 25.78
C ALA A 114 16.82 14.03 25.85
N LEU A 115 16.67 13.46 27.05
CA LEU A 115 16.60 12.01 27.25
C LEU A 115 15.36 11.39 26.59
N SER A 116 14.19 12.03 26.70
CA SER A 116 12.97 11.52 26.06
C SER A 116 13.06 11.54 24.53
N LEU A 117 13.63 12.61 23.96
CA LEU A 117 13.89 12.70 22.51
C LEU A 117 14.93 11.66 22.05
N ALA A 118 15.98 11.43 22.84
CA ALA A 118 16.96 10.39 22.57
C ALA A 118 16.31 8.99 22.60
N TRP A 119 15.43 8.73 23.57
CA TRP A 119 14.69 7.47 23.69
C TRP A 119 13.74 7.24 22.50
N LEU A 120 12.96 8.26 22.13
CA LEU A 120 12.06 8.23 20.96
C LEU A 120 12.82 7.96 19.66
N ARG A 121 13.98 8.63 19.47
CA ARG A 121 14.86 8.35 18.33
C ARG A 121 15.41 6.93 18.38
N GLY A 122 15.85 6.45 19.54
CA GLY A 122 16.37 5.10 19.72
C GLY A 122 15.35 4.02 19.30
N PHE A 123 14.08 4.20 19.65
CA PHE A 123 13.02 3.28 19.25
C PHE A 123 12.77 3.27 17.73
N GLN A 124 12.70 4.46 17.10
CA GLN A 124 12.55 4.53 15.65
C GLN A 124 13.75 4.00 14.88
N LEU A 125 14.96 4.25 15.37
CA LEU A 125 16.18 3.72 14.78
C LEU A 125 16.20 2.18 14.87
N ARG A 126 15.81 1.60 16.01
CA ARG A 126 15.74 0.14 16.19
C ARG A 126 14.83 -0.55 15.17
N SER A 127 13.71 0.06 14.81
CA SER A 127 12.81 -0.47 13.78
C SER A 127 13.44 -0.41 12.38
N LYS A 128 14.20 0.65 12.07
CA LYS A 128 14.90 0.76 10.77
C LYS A 128 16.03 -0.26 10.60
N PHE A 129 16.65 -0.72 11.69
CA PHE A 129 17.76 -1.68 11.63
C PHE A 129 17.32 -3.15 11.46
N ARG A 130 16.02 -3.44 11.44
CA ARG A 130 15.50 -4.82 11.29
C ARG A 130 15.08 -5.17 9.87
N LYS A 131 15.34 -4.29 8.92
CA LYS A 131 15.03 -4.51 7.52
C LYS A 131 16.13 -5.34 6.87
N TYR A 132 15.75 -6.24 5.97
CA TYR A 132 16.70 -6.97 5.12
C TYR A 132 16.28 -6.86 3.66
N LEU A 133 17.25 -7.09 2.79
CA LEU A 133 17.05 -7.04 1.35
C LEU A 133 16.94 -8.46 0.78
N ALA A 134 16.04 -8.66 -0.17
CA ALA A 134 15.98 -9.87 -0.98
C ALA A 134 16.04 -9.47 -2.46
N VAL A 135 16.74 -10.24 -3.28
CA VAL A 135 16.83 -9.98 -4.73
C VAL A 135 15.99 -11.00 -5.45
N VAL A 136 14.90 -10.57 -6.09
CA VAL A 136 14.04 -11.44 -6.87
C VAL A 136 14.33 -11.26 -8.36
N GLU A 137 14.68 -12.35 -9.03
CA GLU A 137 14.95 -12.37 -10.46
C GLU A 137 13.72 -12.80 -11.25
N PHE A 138 13.30 -11.98 -12.20
CA PHE A 138 12.20 -12.27 -13.12
C PHE A 138 12.71 -12.36 -14.57
N SER A 139 12.11 -13.23 -15.37
CA SER A 139 12.37 -13.29 -16.81
C SER A 139 11.74 -12.10 -17.56
N GLN A 140 10.58 -11.63 -17.09
CA GLN A 140 9.83 -10.55 -17.71
C GLN A 140 9.32 -9.56 -16.65
N ALA A 141 9.43 -8.27 -16.94
CA ALA A 141 8.94 -7.21 -16.06
C ALA A 141 7.48 -6.91 -16.42
N SER A 142 6.54 -7.35 -15.59
CA SER A 142 5.11 -7.00 -15.70
C SER A 142 4.83 -5.65 -15.06
N GLY A 143 5.54 -4.60 -15.47
CA GLY A 143 5.38 -3.26 -14.91
C GLY A 143 5.89 -3.09 -13.47
N ILE A 144 6.94 -3.81 -13.07
CA ILE A 144 7.57 -3.67 -11.75
C ILE A 144 8.30 -2.31 -11.70
N CYS A 145 8.01 -1.54 -10.65
CA CYS A 145 8.61 -0.23 -10.42
C CYS A 145 9.12 -0.12 -8.98
N THR A 146 9.90 0.93 -8.70
CA THR A 146 10.22 1.30 -7.31
C THR A 146 8.93 1.63 -6.55
N GLY A 147 8.77 1.09 -5.35
CA GLY A 147 7.54 1.20 -4.55
C GLY A 147 6.50 0.12 -4.85
N THR A 148 6.75 -0.81 -5.78
CA THR A 148 5.89 -1.99 -5.96
C THR A 148 5.80 -2.76 -4.64
N ARG A 149 4.57 -3.01 -4.18
CA ARG A 149 4.33 -3.70 -2.91
C ARG A 149 4.65 -5.19 -3.03
N VAL A 150 5.28 -5.72 -2.00
CA VAL A 150 5.54 -7.15 -1.84
C VAL A 150 4.65 -7.70 -0.75
N ARG A 151 3.96 -8.81 -1.05
CA ARG A 151 2.97 -9.41 -0.17
C ARG A 151 3.29 -10.87 0.07
N ILE A 152 3.08 -11.33 1.30
CA ILE A 152 3.07 -12.75 1.63
C ILE A 152 1.64 -13.14 1.94
N ARG A 153 1.08 -14.08 1.16
CA ARG A 153 -0.33 -14.54 1.30
C ARG A 153 -1.33 -13.37 1.40
N GLY A 154 -1.12 -12.32 0.63
CA GLY A 154 -1.99 -11.15 0.57
C GLY A 154 -1.72 -10.05 1.62
N VAL A 155 -0.81 -10.23 2.57
CA VAL A 155 -0.42 -9.19 3.53
C VAL A 155 0.83 -8.47 3.02
N ALA A 156 0.83 -7.14 3.02
CA ALA A 156 2.01 -6.36 2.63
C ALA A 156 3.12 -6.52 3.68
N VAL A 157 4.33 -6.86 3.22
CA VAL A 157 5.50 -7.13 4.07
C VAL A 157 6.73 -6.31 3.69
N GLY A 158 6.66 -5.59 2.57
CA GLY A 158 7.79 -4.86 2.03
C GLY A 158 7.48 -4.18 0.70
N GLU A 159 8.51 -3.61 0.11
CA GLU A 159 8.44 -2.88 -1.16
C GLU A 159 9.71 -3.05 -1.98
N VAL A 160 9.60 -2.85 -3.30
CA VAL A 160 10.74 -2.83 -4.21
C VAL A 160 11.45 -1.48 -4.09
N ILE A 161 12.69 -1.47 -3.62
CA ILE A 161 13.49 -0.24 -3.50
C ILE A 161 14.26 0.08 -4.77
N ARG A 162 14.58 -0.94 -5.59
CA ARG A 162 15.36 -0.78 -6.82
C ARG A 162 15.07 -1.88 -7.81
N VAL A 163 15.06 -1.54 -9.09
CA VAL A 163 14.93 -2.51 -10.20
C VAL A 163 16.16 -2.37 -11.09
N ASN A 164 16.87 -3.47 -11.31
CA ASN A 164 18.00 -3.53 -12.23
C ASN A 164 17.59 -4.32 -13.48
N PRO A 165 17.37 -3.67 -14.62
CA PRO A 165 17.13 -4.37 -15.87
C PRO A 165 18.45 -4.98 -16.37
N SER A 166 18.39 -6.22 -16.84
CA SER A 166 19.44 -6.88 -17.63
C SER A 166 18.81 -7.45 -18.90
N LEU A 167 19.64 -7.76 -19.91
CA LEU A 167 19.17 -8.27 -21.20
C LEU A 167 18.49 -9.65 -21.08
N LYS A 168 18.87 -10.44 -20.08
CA LYS A 168 18.36 -11.80 -19.88
C LYS A 168 17.25 -11.86 -18.83
N SER A 169 17.30 -10.99 -17.83
CA SER A 169 16.42 -11.01 -16.66
C SER A 169 16.36 -9.65 -15.99
N ILE A 170 15.37 -9.43 -15.14
CA ILE A 170 15.26 -8.24 -14.30
C ILE A 170 15.46 -8.65 -12.85
N GLU A 171 16.30 -7.90 -12.13
CA GLU A 171 16.49 -8.09 -10.69
C GLU A 171 15.75 -7.00 -9.92
N ALA A 172 14.71 -7.38 -9.19
CA ALA A 172 13.99 -6.52 -8.26
C ALA A 172 14.61 -6.67 -6.86
N VAL A 173 15.17 -5.58 -6.33
CA VAL A 173 15.66 -5.52 -4.95
C VAL A 173 14.49 -5.13 -4.06
N VAL A 174 14.05 -6.08 -3.25
CA VAL A 174 12.96 -5.97 -2.31
C VAL A 174 13.53 -5.66 -0.93
N GLU A 175 12.96 -4.68 -0.24
CA GLU A 175 13.19 -4.43 1.17
C GLU A 175 12.01 -4.99 1.97
N VAL A 176 12.31 -5.87 2.92
CA VAL A 176 11.31 -6.45 3.85
C VAL A 176 11.37 -5.68 5.16
N GLU A 177 10.20 -5.34 5.72
CA GLU A 177 10.07 -4.41 6.83
C GLU A 177 10.59 -4.92 8.18
N ASP A 178 10.55 -6.23 8.43
CA ASP A 178 10.91 -6.86 9.72
C ASP A 178 11.70 -8.16 9.52
N ASP A 179 12.70 -8.39 10.38
CA ASP A 179 13.57 -9.58 10.40
C ASP A 179 12.81 -10.84 10.84
N LYS A 180 11.67 -10.66 11.51
CA LYS A 180 10.74 -11.73 11.87
C LYS A 180 9.95 -12.28 10.67
N ILE A 181 9.82 -11.50 9.60
CA ILE A 181 9.10 -11.89 8.39
C ILE A 181 10.11 -12.45 7.39
N PHE A 182 10.31 -13.77 7.42
CA PHE A 182 11.22 -14.45 6.50
C PHE A 182 10.48 -14.98 5.27
N ILE A 183 11.19 -15.02 4.14
CA ILE A 183 10.72 -15.63 2.90
C ILE A 183 11.32 -17.04 2.81
N PRO A 184 10.51 -18.12 2.89
CA PRO A 184 10.97 -19.47 2.66
C PRO A 184 11.49 -19.68 1.24
N ARG A 185 12.57 -20.46 1.06
CA ARG A 185 13.11 -20.74 -0.28
C ARG A 185 12.18 -21.55 -1.18
N ASN A 186 11.29 -22.35 -0.59
CA ASN A 186 10.30 -23.13 -1.31
C ASN A 186 9.05 -22.29 -1.69
N SER A 187 9.07 -20.97 -1.49
CA SER A 187 7.96 -20.10 -1.87
C SER A 187 7.87 -19.94 -3.38
N LEU A 188 6.64 -19.96 -3.89
CA LEU A 188 6.33 -19.50 -5.23
C LEU A 188 6.26 -17.96 -5.19
N ILE A 189 7.13 -17.30 -5.95
CA ILE A 189 7.15 -15.84 -6.06
C ILE A 189 6.65 -15.47 -7.44
N GLU A 190 5.57 -14.70 -7.51
CA GLU A 190 4.94 -14.30 -8.77
C GLU A 190 4.78 -12.79 -8.82
N VAL A 191 5.06 -12.20 -9.99
CA VAL A 191 4.63 -10.84 -10.29
C VAL A 191 3.23 -10.89 -10.89
N ASN A 192 2.27 -10.31 -10.17
CA ASN A 192 0.88 -10.22 -10.56
C ASN A 192 0.50 -8.77 -10.81
N GLN A 193 -0.39 -8.56 -11.78
CA GLN A 193 -1.00 -7.28 -12.07
C GLN A 193 -2.48 -7.42 -11.75
N SER A 194 -2.97 -6.67 -10.77
CA SER A 194 -4.32 -6.85 -10.22
C SER A 194 -4.99 -5.54 -9.85
N GLY A 195 -6.31 -5.57 -9.72
CA GLY A 195 -7.13 -4.41 -9.42
C GLY A 195 -7.56 -3.61 -10.66
N LEU A 196 -8.54 -2.72 -10.47
CA LEU A 196 -9.11 -1.88 -11.54
C LEU A 196 -8.08 -0.90 -12.14
N LEU A 197 -7.13 -0.45 -11.30
CA LEU A 197 -6.05 0.46 -11.67
C LEU A 197 -4.79 -0.28 -12.12
N MET A 198 -4.87 -1.61 -12.25
CA MET A 198 -3.83 -2.40 -12.86
C MET A 198 -2.49 -2.28 -12.12
N GLU A 199 -2.55 -2.40 -10.79
CA GLU A 199 -1.41 -2.26 -9.92
C GLU A 199 -0.54 -3.53 -9.97
N THR A 200 0.76 -3.35 -10.20
CA THR A 200 1.75 -4.42 -10.11
C THR A 200 2.06 -4.72 -8.66
N MET A 201 2.02 -5.99 -8.27
CA MET A 201 2.38 -6.49 -6.96
C MET A 201 3.18 -7.78 -7.07
N ILE A 202 4.09 -7.99 -6.12
CA ILE A 202 4.84 -9.25 -6.02
C ILE A 202 4.19 -10.07 -4.92
N ASP A 203 3.58 -11.19 -5.28
CA ASP A 203 2.96 -12.12 -4.35
C ASP A 203 3.90 -13.29 -4.06
N ILE A 204 4.13 -13.53 -2.78
CA ILE A 204 4.95 -14.63 -2.26
C ILE A 204 4.01 -15.62 -1.59
N THR A 205 4.00 -16.85 -2.10
CA THR A 205 3.20 -17.95 -1.60
C THR A 205 4.09 -19.08 -1.11
N PRO A 206 4.34 -19.19 0.22
CA PRO A 206 5.07 -20.31 0.80
C PRO A 206 4.36 -21.64 0.52
N ARG A 207 5.12 -22.62 0.03
CA ARG A 207 4.63 -24.00 -0.16
C ARG A 207 4.76 -24.79 1.13
N ASP A 208 3.85 -25.74 1.32
CA ASP A 208 3.92 -26.66 2.45
C ASP A 208 4.94 -27.79 2.17
N PRO A 209 5.71 -28.22 3.18
CA PRO A 209 5.71 -27.72 4.55
C PRO A 209 6.45 -26.38 4.68
N ILE A 210 5.92 -25.48 5.52
CA ILE A 210 6.59 -24.21 5.84
C ILE A 210 7.79 -24.50 6.74
N PRO A 211 9.03 -24.17 6.32
CA PRO A 211 10.20 -24.39 7.16
C PRO A 211 10.16 -23.49 8.39
N LYS A 212 10.66 -24.02 9.51
CA LYS A 212 10.87 -23.26 10.74
C LYS A 212 12.37 -23.02 10.90
N PRO A 213 12.87 -21.84 10.50
CA PRO A 213 14.30 -21.56 10.60
C PRO A 213 14.71 -21.41 12.06
N SER A 214 15.94 -21.80 12.37
CA SER A 214 16.55 -21.59 13.69
C SER A 214 17.21 -20.21 13.78
N VAL A 215 17.59 -19.64 12.64
CA VAL A 215 18.26 -18.33 12.53
C VAL A 215 17.48 -17.37 11.63
N GLY A 216 17.62 -16.06 11.87
CA GLY A 216 16.96 -15.01 11.11
C GLY A 216 17.67 -14.67 9.80
N PRO A 217 17.03 -13.88 8.91
CA PRO A 217 17.59 -13.52 7.60
C PRO A 217 18.83 -12.61 7.67
N LEU A 218 19.04 -11.91 8.79
CA LEU A 218 20.20 -11.05 9.04
C LEU A 218 21.37 -11.77 9.74
N ASP A 219 21.17 -13.00 10.18
CA ASP A 219 22.20 -13.75 10.91
C ASP A 219 23.27 -14.31 9.95
N ALA A 220 24.53 -14.32 10.39
CA ALA A 220 25.65 -14.82 9.59
C ALA A 220 25.50 -16.31 9.22
N GLU A 221 24.80 -17.08 10.05
CA GLU A 221 24.59 -18.51 9.90
C GLU A 221 23.40 -18.85 8.97
N CYS A 222 22.63 -17.84 8.51
CA CYS A 222 21.47 -18.03 7.62
C CYS A 222 21.83 -18.80 6.34
N TYR A 223 23.01 -18.50 5.77
CA TYR A 223 23.51 -19.13 4.56
C TYR A 223 23.77 -20.64 4.73
N LYS A 224 24.08 -21.10 5.94
CA LYS A 224 24.36 -22.51 6.22
C LYS A 224 23.08 -23.34 6.38
N GLU A 225 22.04 -22.74 6.95
CA GLU A 225 20.73 -23.39 7.09
C GLU A 225 20.01 -23.50 5.74
N GLY A 226 20.05 -22.46 4.91
CA GLY A 226 19.56 -22.51 3.53
C GLY A 226 18.06 -22.74 3.36
N LEU A 227 17.26 -22.63 4.44
CA LEU A 227 15.81 -22.81 4.43
C LEU A 227 15.05 -21.54 4.02
N ILE A 228 15.63 -20.37 4.32
CA ILE A 228 15.05 -19.05 4.06
C ILE A 228 15.95 -18.22 3.13
N VAL A 229 15.40 -17.15 2.56
CA VAL A 229 16.15 -16.17 1.78
C VAL A 229 16.85 -15.21 2.74
N CYS A 230 18.18 -15.20 2.74
CA CYS A 230 19.01 -14.33 3.59
C CYS A 230 19.17 -12.91 3.01
N ASP A 231 19.74 -11.98 3.79
CA ASP A 231 20.03 -10.63 3.32
C ASP A 231 20.85 -10.62 2.02
N ARG A 232 20.34 -9.87 1.04
CA ARG A 232 20.86 -9.69 -0.33
C ARG A 232 20.99 -10.99 -1.13
N GLN A 233 20.30 -12.05 -0.71
CA GLN A 233 20.29 -13.30 -1.44
C GLN A 233 19.34 -13.24 -2.63
N LYS A 234 19.74 -13.91 -3.70
CA LYS A 234 18.97 -13.99 -4.95
C LYS A 234 18.03 -15.20 -4.93
N ILE A 235 16.79 -14.99 -5.35
CA ILE A 235 15.76 -16.01 -5.55
C ILE A 235 15.04 -15.76 -6.89
N THR A 236 14.59 -16.82 -7.54
CA THR A 236 13.88 -16.74 -8.82
C THR A 236 12.40 -16.54 -8.61
N GLY A 237 11.84 -15.53 -9.28
CA GLY A 237 10.41 -15.30 -9.40
C GLY A 237 9.90 -15.66 -10.80
N LEU A 238 8.59 -15.88 -10.89
CA LEU A 238 7.87 -16.18 -12.12
C LEU A 238 6.93 -15.03 -12.47
N GLN A 239 6.57 -14.95 -13.75
CA GLN A 239 5.50 -14.09 -14.19
C GLN A 239 4.16 -14.76 -13.87
N GLY A 240 3.32 -14.09 -13.09
CA GLY A 240 1.94 -14.50 -12.85
C GLY A 240 1.00 -13.90 -13.88
N VAL A 241 -0.17 -13.44 -13.44
CA VAL A 241 -1.18 -12.87 -14.34
C VAL A 241 -0.80 -11.44 -14.73
N SER A 242 -0.66 -11.17 -16.03
CA SER A 242 -0.48 -9.80 -16.55
C SER A 242 -1.47 -9.48 -17.66
N LEU A 243 -1.99 -8.24 -17.66
CA LEU A 243 -2.92 -7.78 -18.70
C LEU A 243 -2.21 -7.69 -20.06
N ASP A 244 -0.94 -7.27 -20.07
CA ASP A 244 -0.14 -7.17 -21.28
C ASP A 244 0.00 -8.52 -21.99
N ALA A 245 0.16 -9.60 -21.23
CA ALA A 245 0.19 -10.95 -21.78
C ALA A 245 -1.18 -11.34 -22.34
N LEU A 246 -2.27 -11.03 -21.62
CA LEU A 246 -3.63 -11.33 -22.07
C LEU A 246 -3.99 -10.58 -23.37
N VAL A 247 -3.70 -9.28 -23.44
CA VAL A 247 -3.90 -8.46 -24.64
C VAL A 247 -3.02 -8.96 -25.78
N GLY A 248 -1.76 -9.35 -25.49
CA GLY A 248 -0.88 -9.97 -26.48
C GLY A 248 -1.43 -11.28 -27.04
N ILE A 249 -2.03 -12.12 -26.20
CA ILE A 249 -2.67 -13.37 -26.62
C ILE A 249 -3.91 -13.08 -27.47
N PHE A 250 -4.80 -12.19 -27.03
CA PHE A 250 -6.01 -11.85 -27.80
C PHE A 250 -5.72 -11.18 -29.14
N THR A 251 -4.73 -10.29 -29.20
CA THR A 251 -4.34 -9.65 -30.45
C THR A 251 -3.70 -10.65 -31.41
N ARG A 252 -2.90 -11.61 -30.92
CA ARG A 252 -2.37 -12.70 -31.75
C ARG A 252 -3.50 -13.58 -32.29
N ILE A 253 -4.44 -14.00 -31.44
CA ILE A 253 -5.60 -14.79 -31.86
C ILE A 253 -6.44 -14.02 -32.88
N GLY A 254 -6.69 -12.73 -32.65
CA GLY A 254 -7.44 -11.89 -33.58
C GLY A 254 -6.80 -11.85 -34.96
N ARG A 255 -5.47 -11.71 -35.03
CA ARG A 255 -4.72 -11.73 -36.29
C ARG A 255 -4.75 -13.09 -36.97
N GLU A 256 -4.61 -14.18 -36.22
CA GLU A 256 -4.69 -15.53 -36.77
C GLU A 256 -6.09 -15.83 -37.32
N VAL A 257 -7.15 -15.41 -36.63
CA VAL A 257 -8.54 -15.58 -37.08
C VAL A 257 -8.83 -14.71 -38.31
N GLU A 258 -8.32 -13.48 -38.36
CA GLU A 258 -8.47 -12.59 -39.51
C GLU A 258 -7.76 -13.17 -40.74
N GLU A 259 -6.53 -13.65 -40.59
CA GLU A 259 -5.75 -14.25 -41.68
C GLU A 259 -6.41 -15.54 -42.21
N ILE A 260 -6.83 -16.44 -41.32
CA ILE A 260 -7.53 -17.68 -41.70
C ILE A 260 -8.89 -17.38 -42.31
N GLY A 261 -9.65 -16.45 -41.72
CA GLY A 261 -10.99 -16.08 -42.16
C GLY A 261 -10.98 -15.45 -43.55
N VAL A 262 -10.04 -14.56 -43.82
CA VAL A 262 -9.87 -13.93 -45.13
C VAL A 262 -9.41 -14.96 -46.16
N ALA A 263 -8.38 -15.75 -45.87
CA ALA A 263 -7.88 -16.75 -46.83
C ALA A 263 -8.93 -17.83 -47.17
N ASN A 264 -9.64 -18.37 -46.17
CA ASN A 264 -10.65 -19.40 -46.40
C ASN A 264 -11.91 -18.85 -47.06
N SER A 265 -12.32 -17.61 -46.75
CA SER A 265 -13.48 -17.00 -47.42
C SER A 265 -13.21 -16.74 -48.90
N TYR A 266 -12.01 -16.28 -49.27
CA TYR A 266 -11.61 -16.16 -50.68
C TYR A 266 -11.57 -17.52 -51.38
N ALA A 267 -10.93 -18.53 -50.77
CA ALA A 267 -10.86 -19.88 -51.36
C ALA A 267 -12.25 -20.51 -51.51
N LEU A 268 -13.15 -20.28 -50.55
CA LEU A 268 -14.53 -20.76 -50.61
C LEU A 268 -15.32 -20.02 -51.69
N ALA A 269 -15.16 -18.70 -51.80
CA ALA A 269 -15.80 -17.90 -52.85
C ALA A 269 -15.35 -18.36 -54.24
N GLU A 270 -14.07 -18.65 -54.44
CA GLU A 270 -13.53 -19.14 -55.71
C GLU A 270 -14.08 -20.53 -56.06
N ARG A 271 -14.15 -21.46 -55.10
CA ARG A 271 -14.75 -22.78 -55.29
C ARG A 271 -16.24 -22.70 -55.60
N VAL A 272 -16.98 -21.85 -54.88
CA VAL A 272 -18.41 -21.63 -55.13
C VAL A 272 -18.61 -21.03 -56.51
N ALA A 273 -17.78 -20.06 -56.93
CA ALA A 273 -17.84 -19.50 -58.27
C ALA A 273 -17.60 -20.55 -59.36
N ALA A 274 -16.61 -21.43 -59.18
CA ALA A 274 -16.34 -22.52 -60.11
C ALA A 274 -17.52 -23.50 -60.22
N VAL A 275 -18.10 -23.93 -59.09
CA VAL A 275 -19.26 -24.83 -59.07
C VAL A 275 -20.49 -24.18 -59.71
N ILE A 276 -20.71 -22.87 -59.49
CA ILE A 276 -21.82 -22.15 -60.13
C ILE A 276 -21.65 -22.10 -61.64
N GLU A 277 -20.44 -21.86 -62.14
CA GLU A 277 -20.14 -21.89 -63.57
C GLU A 277 -20.39 -23.28 -64.18
N GLU A 278 -19.93 -24.35 -63.51
CA GLU A 278 -20.16 -25.72 -63.95
C GLU A 278 -21.66 -26.10 -63.91
N ALA A 279 -22.40 -25.58 -62.94
CA ALA A 279 -23.82 -25.88 -62.75
C ALA A 279 -24.77 -25.03 -63.61
N LYS A 280 -24.32 -23.95 -64.29
CA LYS A 280 -25.15 -23.11 -65.17
C LYS A 280 -26.07 -23.89 -66.14
N PRO A 281 -25.59 -24.89 -66.92
CA PRO A 281 -26.46 -25.64 -67.83
C PRO A 281 -27.51 -26.50 -67.11
N LEU A 282 -27.24 -26.92 -65.88
CA LEU A 282 -28.22 -27.64 -65.05
C LEU A 282 -29.25 -26.67 -64.47
N LEU A 283 -28.81 -25.50 -63.98
CA LEU A 283 -29.70 -24.47 -63.46
C LEU A 283 -30.65 -23.92 -64.52
N THR A 284 -30.21 -23.81 -65.78
CA THR A 284 -31.08 -23.42 -66.90
C THR A 284 -32.12 -24.48 -67.23
N LYS A 285 -31.77 -25.78 -67.18
CA LYS A 285 -32.74 -26.88 -67.31
C LYS A 285 -33.73 -26.92 -66.15
N ILE A 286 -33.27 -26.73 -64.92
CA ILE A 286 -34.13 -26.67 -63.73
C ILE A 286 -35.09 -25.49 -63.84
N LYS A 287 -34.63 -24.32 -64.33
CA LYS A 287 -35.50 -23.16 -64.57
C LYS A 287 -36.60 -23.48 -65.58
N ALA A 288 -36.26 -24.11 -66.71
CA ALA A 288 -37.24 -24.50 -67.72
C ALA A 288 -38.27 -25.51 -67.14
N MET A 289 -37.80 -26.54 -66.41
CA MET A 289 -38.70 -27.48 -65.75
C MET A 289 -39.55 -26.82 -64.66
N ALA A 290 -39.02 -25.85 -63.94
CA ALA A 290 -39.77 -25.11 -62.93
C ALA A 290 -40.86 -24.24 -63.57
N GLU A 291 -40.58 -23.60 -64.71
CA GLU A 291 -41.59 -22.88 -65.51
C GLU A 291 -42.71 -23.81 -65.99
N ASP A 292 -42.37 -25.05 -66.40
CA ASP A 292 -43.35 -26.06 -66.82
C ASP A 292 -44.17 -26.64 -65.64
N VAL A 293 -43.59 -26.72 -64.44
CA VAL A 293 -44.26 -27.25 -63.23
C VAL A 293 -45.07 -26.17 -62.50
N GLN A 294 -44.75 -24.89 -62.67
CA GLN A 294 -45.47 -23.77 -62.09
C GLN A 294 -46.99 -23.77 -62.35
N PRO A 295 -47.50 -24.05 -63.57
CA PRO A 295 -48.94 -24.16 -63.80
C PRO A 295 -49.57 -25.38 -63.09
N LEU A 296 -48.85 -26.50 -63.00
CA LEU A 296 -49.33 -27.69 -62.29
C LEU A 296 -49.43 -27.46 -60.78
N LEU A 297 -48.51 -26.65 -60.22
CA LEU A 297 -48.57 -26.24 -58.81
C LEU A 297 -49.71 -25.26 -58.54
N SER A 298 -50.05 -24.36 -59.48
CA SER A 298 -51.28 -23.56 -59.33
C SER A 298 -52.53 -24.44 -59.39
N GLU A 299 -52.56 -25.43 -60.26
CA GLU A 299 -53.71 -26.33 -60.39
C GLU A 299 -53.91 -27.23 -59.17
N VAL A 300 -52.83 -27.77 -58.59
CA VAL A 300 -52.90 -28.56 -57.33
C VAL A 300 -53.24 -27.68 -56.11
N ARG A 301 -52.84 -26.40 -56.14
CA ARG A 301 -53.22 -25.44 -55.10
C ARG A 301 -54.70 -25.04 -55.21
N ASP A 302 -55.22 -24.91 -56.43
CA ASP A 302 -56.61 -24.55 -56.69
C ASP A 302 -57.56 -25.76 -56.57
N SER A 303 -57.06 -26.98 -56.76
CA SER A 303 -57.84 -28.22 -56.63
C SER A 303 -58.15 -28.63 -55.18
N GLY A 304 -57.73 -27.85 -54.18
CA GLY A 304 -58.11 -28.04 -52.78
C GLY A 304 -57.44 -29.21 -52.06
N LEU A 305 -56.63 -30.04 -52.75
CA LEU A 305 -55.97 -31.22 -52.17
C LEU A 305 -55.00 -30.89 -51.02
N LEU A 306 -54.32 -29.74 -51.09
CA LEU A 306 -53.46 -29.28 -49.99
C LEU A 306 -54.25 -28.96 -48.72
N LYS A 307 -55.49 -28.45 -48.87
CA LYS A 307 -56.38 -28.24 -47.72
C LYS A 307 -56.85 -29.56 -47.11
N GLU A 308 -57.07 -30.59 -47.93
CA GLU A 308 -57.44 -31.93 -47.45
C GLU A 308 -56.29 -32.64 -46.74
N ALA A 309 -55.07 -32.55 -47.29
CA ALA A 309 -53.87 -33.06 -46.63
C ALA A 309 -53.59 -32.33 -45.31
N GLU A 310 -53.78 -31.01 -45.25
CA GLU A 310 -53.64 -30.22 -44.02
C GLU A 310 -54.74 -30.60 -42.99
N ASN A 311 -55.97 -30.87 -43.43
CA ASN A 311 -57.05 -31.33 -42.56
C ASN A 311 -56.79 -32.73 -42.01
N LEU A 312 -56.30 -33.66 -42.86
CA LEU A 312 -55.91 -35.01 -42.45
C LEU A 312 -54.74 -34.96 -41.47
N THR A 313 -53.76 -34.09 -41.71
CA THR A 313 -52.62 -33.88 -40.80
C THR A 313 -53.09 -33.33 -39.46
N ARG A 314 -53.99 -32.32 -39.45
CA ARG A 314 -54.63 -31.84 -38.21
C ARG A 314 -55.39 -32.95 -37.47
N SER A 315 -56.10 -33.80 -38.20
CA SER A 315 -56.85 -34.91 -37.59
C SER A 315 -55.94 -35.98 -36.98
N LEU A 316 -54.80 -36.27 -37.63
CA LEU A 316 -53.78 -37.19 -37.12
C LEU A 316 -53.05 -36.63 -35.90
N THR A 317 -52.76 -35.32 -35.89
CA THR A 317 -52.17 -34.68 -34.70
C THR A 317 -53.14 -34.68 -33.52
N LEU A 318 -54.44 -34.43 -33.75
CA LEU A 318 -55.46 -34.50 -32.70
C LEU A 318 -55.64 -35.93 -32.15
N ALA A 319 -55.64 -36.95 -33.01
CA ALA A 319 -55.73 -38.35 -32.58
C ALA A 319 -54.47 -38.84 -31.85
N THR A 320 -53.30 -38.26 -32.13
CA THR A 320 -52.04 -38.59 -31.46
C THR A 320 -51.96 -37.94 -30.07
N ASP A 321 -52.58 -36.76 -29.89
CA ASP A 321 -52.68 -36.10 -28.58
C ASP A 321 -53.73 -36.76 -27.66
N ASP A 322 -54.80 -37.35 -28.21
CA ASP A 322 -55.83 -38.08 -27.45
C ASP A 322 -55.37 -39.46 -26.91
N LEU A 323 -54.23 -39.95 -27.43
CA LEU A 323 -53.58 -41.21 -27.05
C LEU A 323 -52.46 -41.03 -26.00
N ARG A 324 -52.31 -39.83 -25.45
CA ARG A 324 -51.27 -39.45 -24.47
C ARG A 324 -51.87 -39.10 -23.11
#